data_AF-A0A8I0KH90-F1
#
_entry.id   AF-A0A8I0KH90-F1
#
_cell.length_a   1.000
_cell.length_b   1.000
_cell.length_c   1.000
_cell.angle_alpha   90.00
_cell.angle_beta   90.00
_cell.angle_gamma   90.00
#
_symmetry.space_group_name_H-M   'P 1'
#
loop_
_entity.id
_entity.type
_entity.pdbx_description
1 polymer ?
#
loop_
_entity_poly.entity_id
_entity_poly.type
_entity_poly.pdbx_seq_one_letter_code
_entity_poly.pdbx_strand_id
1 'polypeptide(L)' 'MKDVKKSNVRVLFENDEVGFEHAMVTFNDGNKEAVMTYYKFKDGKVAYQETGATKLSK' A
#
# COMPACT_ATOMS: atom_id res chain seq x y z
N MET A 1 18.08 2.77 -7.69
CA MET A 1 17.11 3.69 -7.07
C MET A 1 15.76 3.00 -7.17
N LYS A 2 15.00 2.81 -6.07
CA LYS A 2 13.69 2.14 -6.17
C LYS A 2 12.79 3.00 -7.08
N ASP A 3 12.07 2.38 -8.01
CA ASP A 3 11.21 3.07 -8.98
C ASP A 3 10.02 3.81 -8.35
N VAL A 4 9.83 3.62 -7.04
CA VAL A 4 8.68 4.05 -6.27
C VAL A 4 9.12 4.50 -4.87
N LYS A 5 8.71 5.70 -4.46
CA LYS A 5 8.87 6.22 -3.09
C LYS A 5 7.52 6.21 -2.37
N LYS A 6 7.42 5.44 -1.28
CA LYS A 6 6.27 5.47 -0.36
C LYS A 6 6.50 6.52 0.74
N SER A 7 5.45 7.23 1.12
CA SER A 7 5.42 8.19 2.23
C SER A 7 4.07 8.13 2.93
N ASN A 8 3.97 8.66 4.16
CA ASN A 8 2.74 8.63 4.96
C ASN A 8 2.14 7.22 5.08
N VAL A 9 2.99 6.20 5.23
CA VAL A 9 2.61 4.80 5.36
C VAL A 9 1.91 4.59 6.70
N ARG A 10 0.71 4.03 6.67
CA ARG A 10 -0.14 3.83 7.85
C ARG A 10 -0.82 2.47 7.77
N VAL A 11 -0.74 1.70 8.84
CA VAL A 11 -1.64 0.56 9.06
C VAL A 11 -2.97 1.15 9.54
N LEU A 12 -4.04 0.93 8.78
CA LEU A 12 -5.38 1.39 9.14
C LEU A 12 -6.11 0.36 10.01
N PHE A 13 -5.84 -0.91 9.77
CA PHE A 13 -6.39 -2.05 10.51
C PHE A 13 -5.47 -3.26 10.35
N GLU A 14 -5.36 -4.07 11.39
CA GLU A 14 -4.66 -5.35 11.35
C GLU A 14 -5.27 -6.30 12.39
N ASN A 15 -5.42 -7.56 12.00
CA ASN A 15 -5.64 -8.69 12.89
C ASN A 15 -4.94 -9.95 12.31
N ASP A 16 -5.14 -11.11 12.94
CA ASP A 16 -4.48 -12.36 12.54
C ASP A 16 -4.88 -12.90 11.16
N GLU A 17 -5.94 -12.35 10.54
CA GLU A 17 -6.46 -12.80 9.23
C GLU A 17 -6.24 -11.80 8.10
N VAL A 18 -6.38 -10.50 8.38
CA VAL A 18 -6.33 -9.43 7.38
C VAL A 18 -5.67 -8.16 7.89
N GLY A 19 -5.07 -7.41 6.96
CA GLY A 19 -4.48 -6.10 7.22
C GLY A 19 -4.76 -5.11 6.11
N PHE A 20 -4.86 -3.83 6.46
CA PHE A 20 -5.07 -2.73 5.53
C PHE A 20 -4.04 -1.64 5.76
N GLU A 21 -3.32 -1.27 4.70
CA GLU A 21 -2.28 -0.23 4.70
C GLU A 21 -2.58 0.86 3.69
N HIS A 22 -2.48 2.12 4.11
CA HIS A 22 -2.48 3.26 3.20
C HIS A 22 -1.08 3.83 3.04
N ALA A 23 -0.69 4.17 1.81
CA ALA A 23 0.49 4.98 1.55
C ALA A 23 0.29 5.97 0.40
N MET A 24 1.03 7.07 0.49
CA MET A 24 1.20 8.01 -0.62
C MET A 24 2.44 7.61 -1.41
N VAL A 25 2.24 7.33 -2.68
CA VAL A 25 3.25 6.78 -3.59
C VAL A 25 3.66 7.84 -4.60
N THR A 26 4.97 8.02 -4.81
CA THR A 26 5.53 8.89 -5.85
C THR A 26 6.43 8.06 -6.77
N PHE A 27 6.15 8.12 -8.06
CA PHE A 27 6.92 7.45 -9.11
C PHE A 27 8.01 8.37 -9.67
N ASN A 28 9.02 7.80 -10.31
CA ASN A 28 10.14 8.57 -10.89
C ASN A 28 9.71 9.56 -11.98
N ASP A 29 8.56 9.34 -12.63
CA ASP A 29 7.96 10.24 -13.62
C ASP A 29 7.18 11.42 -12.98
N GLY A 30 7.16 11.51 -11.65
CA GLY A 30 6.48 12.53 -10.87
C GLY A 30 4.99 12.28 -10.65
N ASN A 31 4.42 11.17 -11.16
CA ASN A 31 3.05 10.78 -10.83
C ASN A 31 2.94 10.44 -9.34
N LYS A 32 1.80 10.78 -8.75
CA LYS A 32 1.48 10.51 -7.34
C LYS A 32 0.19 9.73 -7.24
N GLU A 33 0.16 8.75 -6.35
CA GLU A 33 -1.00 7.91 -6.10
C GLU A 33 -1.21 7.69 -4.61
N ALA A 34 -2.47 7.68 -4.18
CA ALA A 34 -2.88 7.16 -2.89
C ALA A 34 -3.17 5.66 -3.06
N VAL A 35 -2.35 4.80 -2.46
CA VAL A 35 -2.44 3.35 -2.60
C VAL A 35 -2.97 2.74 -1.32
N MET A 36 -4.02 1.95 -1.45
CA MET A 36 -4.57 1.11 -0.41
C MET A 36 -4.19 -0.34 -0.69
N THR A 37 -3.55 -0.98 0.30
CA THR A 37 -3.12 -2.37 0.22
C THR A 37 -3.93 -3.21 1.18
N TYR A 38 -4.55 -4.26 0.66
CA TYR A 38 -5.12 -5.35 1.44
C TYR A 38 -4.07 -6.48 1.56
N TYR A 39 -3.93 -7.02 2.76
CA TYR A 39 -3.16 -8.23 3.03
C TYR A 39 -4.10 -9.29 3.59
N LYS A 40 -3.98 -10.53 3.10
CA LYS A 40 -4.52 -11.72 3.76
C LYS A 40 -3.38 -12.47 4.43
N PHE A 41 -3.54 -12.76 5.71
CA PHE A 41 -2.58 -13.54 6.47
C PHE A 41 -3.00 -15.01 6.55
N LYS A 42 -2.01 -15.89 6.55
CA LYS A 42 -2.16 -17.32 6.86
C LYS A 42 -0.91 -17.76 7.60
N ASP A 43 -1.09 -18.38 8.76
CA ASP A 43 0.01 -18.86 9.61
C ASP A 43 1.04 -17.75 9.93
N GLY A 44 0.55 -16.53 10.22
CA GLY A 44 1.37 -15.35 10.53
C GLY A 44 2.16 -14.76 9.35
N LYS A 45 1.85 -15.17 8.11
CA LYS A 45 2.52 -14.71 6.88
C LYS A 45 1.51 -14.12 5.90
N VAL A 46 1.94 -13.14 5.10
CA VAL A 46 1.13 -12.65 3.97
C VAL A 46 0.99 -13.77 2.94
N ALA A 47 -0.22 -14.28 2.78
CA ALA A 47 -0.57 -15.29 1.79
C ALA A 47 -1.12 -14.67 0.50
N TYR A 48 -1.68 -13.48 0.57
CA TYR A 48 -2.21 -12.74 -0.57
C TYR A 48 -2.12 -11.23 -0.33
N GLN A 49 -1.92 -10.49 -1.42
CA GLN A 49 -1.88 -9.04 -1.41
C GLN A 49 -2.63 -8.51 -2.64
N GLU A 50 -3.47 -7.50 -2.43
CA GLU A 50 -4.13 -6.74 -3.49
C GLU A 50 -3.96 -5.24 -3.22
N THR A 51 -3.84 -4.44 -4.28
CA THR A 51 -3.72 -2.99 -4.19
C THR A 51 -4.76 -2.30 -5.04
N GLY A 52 -5.41 -1.28 -4.48
CA GLY A 52 -6.15 -0.26 -5.21
C GLY A 52 -5.40 1.07 -5.16
N ALA A 53 -5.31 1.76 -6.30
CA ALA A 53 -4.63 3.05 -6.40
C ALA A 53 -5.58 4.14 -6.89
N THR A 54 -5.55 5.30 -6.23
CA THR A 54 -6.23 6.51 -6.68
C THR A 54 -5.18 7.52 -7.14
N LYS A 55 -5.23 7.90 -8.42
CA LYS A 55 -4.35 8.92 -8.97
C LYS A 55 -4.62 10.27 -8.31
N LEU A 56 -3.56 10.92 -7.85
CA LEU A 56 -3.64 12.25 -7.24
C LEU A 56 -3.37 13.32 -8.30
N SER A 57 -3.99 14.49 -8.14
CA SER A 57 -3.60 15.67 -8.92
C SER A 57 -2.14 16.01 -8.64
N LYS A 58 -1.45 16.53 -9.66
CA LYS A 58 -0.04 16.94 -9.53
C LYS A 58 0.12 18.09 -8.54
#